data_AF-A0A950X8I8-F1
#
_entry.id   AF-A0A950X8I8-F1
#
_cell.length_a   1.000
_cell.length_b   1.000
_cell.length_c   1.000
_cell.angle_alpha   90.00
_cell.angle_beta   90.00
_cell.angle_gamma   90.00
#
_symmetry.space_group_name_H-M   'P 1'
#
loop_
_entity.id
_entity.type
_entity.pdbx_description
1 polymer ?
#
loop_
_entity_poly.entity_id
_entity_poly.type
_entity_poly.pdbx_seq_one_letter_code
_entity_poly.pdbx_strand_id
1 'polypeptide(L)'
;NAALNQLYRSEPALYEIDFQGWGFEWIDFHDSENSIVSFVRRAKRREDYLVFVCNFTPQPHRNYRIGFPEVGVHHEIFNSDAENYGGSNMGNGGQVTAEAASSHGRPASASLVIPPLGVVILKPARPLPELVPEVAEQAQI
;
A
#
# COMPACT_ATOMS: atom_id res chain seq x y z
N ASN A 1 5.33 -2.57 21.05
CA ASN A 1 4.78 -2.78 19.69
C ASN A 1 3.25 -2.88 19.66
N ALA A 2 2.53 -1.86 20.14
CA ALA A 2 1.07 -1.79 20.06
C ALA A 2 0.56 -1.29 18.69
N ALA A 3 1.30 -0.37 18.06
CA ALA A 3 0.88 0.28 16.82
C ALA A 3 0.75 -0.68 15.62
N LEU A 4 1.71 -1.61 15.44
CA LEU A 4 1.63 -2.58 14.34
C LEU A 4 0.45 -3.56 14.51
N ASN A 5 0.17 -4.00 15.75
CA ASN A 5 -1.00 -4.84 16.02
C ASN A 5 -2.31 -4.08 15.80
N GLN A 6 -2.33 -2.79 16.14
CA GLN A 6 -3.48 -1.93 15.88
C GLN A 6 -3.72 -1.79 14.36
N LEU A 7 -2.66 -1.52 13.59
CA LEU A 7 -2.72 -1.47 12.12
C LEU A 7 -3.25 -2.78 11.54
N TYR A 8 -2.70 -3.91 11.98
CA TYR A 8 -3.13 -5.23 11.52
C TYR A 8 -4.64 -5.46 11.74
N ARG A 9 -5.18 -5.00 12.87
CA ARG A 9 -6.60 -5.14 13.19
C ARG A 9 -7.50 -4.09 12.54
N SER A 10 -6.96 -2.93 12.16
CA SER A 10 -7.74 -1.83 11.55
C SER A 10 -7.83 -1.94 10.04
N GLU A 11 -6.92 -2.67 9.38
CA GLU A 11 -6.83 -2.73 7.93
C GLU A 11 -7.27 -4.11 7.38
N PRO A 12 -8.49 -4.24 6.84
CA PRO A 12 -9.02 -5.50 6.32
C PRO A 12 -8.15 -6.13 5.23
N ALA A 13 -7.45 -5.33 4.44
CA ALA A 13 -6.52 -5.80 3.41
C ALA A 13 -5.38 -6.68 3.96
N LEU A 14 -5.10 -6.62 5.27
CA LEU A 14 -4.07 -7.42 5.91
C LEU A 14 -4.53 -8.83 6.33
N TYR A 15 -5.83 -9.12 6.31
CA TYR A 15 -6.35 -10.41 6.81
C TYR A 15 -7.57 -10.98 6.07
N GLU A 16 -8.39 -10.19 5.37
CA GLU A 16 -9.64 -10.70 4.79
C GLU A 16 -9.44 -11.73 3.67
N ILE A 17 -8.32 -11.64 2.96
CA ILE A 17 -8.02 -12.43 1.76
C ILE A 17 -6.57 -12.93 1.78
N ASP A 18 -6.17 -13.59 2.87
CA ASP A 18 -4.81 -14.17 2.96
C ASP A 18 -4.64 -15.43 2.09
N PHE A 19 -5.72 -16.16 1.84
CA PHE A 19 -5.68 -17.50 1.22
C PHE A 19 -6.18 -17.53 -0.22
N GLN A 20 -6.34 -16.37 -0.87
CA GLN A 20 -6.78 -16.30 -2.27
C GLN A 20 -5.78 -15.49 -3.07
N GLY A 21 -5.46 -15.95 -4.30
CA GLY A 21 -4.36 -15.40 -5.09
C GLY A 21 -4.51 -13.92 -5.47
N TRP A 22 -5.71 -13.34 -5.39
CA TRP A 22 -5.97 -11.93 -5.71
C TRP A 22 -5.87 -10.99 -4.50
N GLY A 23 -5.70 -11.53 -3.28
CA GLY A 23 -5.44 -10.74 -2.07
C GLY A 23 -4.02 -10.15 -1.99
N PHE A 24 -3.13 -10.60 -2.87
CA PHE A 24 -1.75 -10.17 -2.99
C PHE A 24 -1.37 -10.00 -4.47
N GLU A 25 -0.62 -8.94 -4.79
CA GLU A 25 -0.14 -8.70 -6.15
C GLU A 25 1.21 -7.98 -6.09
N TRP A 26 2.24 -8.50 -6.77
CA TRP A 26 3.51 -7.77 -6.87
C TRP A 26 3.34 -6.46 -7.66
N ILE A 27 4.02 -5.40 -7.21
CA ILE A 27 4.24 -4.19 -8.02
C ILE A 27 5.58 -4.35 -8.72
N ASP A 28 6.65 -4.53 -7.95
CA ASP A 28 7.95 -4.93 -8.45
C ASP A 28 8.71 -5.76 -7.41
N PHE A 29 9.43 -6.76 -7.89
CA PHE A 29 10.30 -7.64 -7.11
C PHE A 29 11.65 -7.89 -7.81
N HIS A 30 11.91 -7.21 -8.93
CA HIS A 30 13.13 -7.41 -9.72
C HIS A 30 14.28 -6.47 -9.34
N ASP A 31 14.02 -5.41 -8.57
CA ASP A 31 15.04 -4.46 -8.12
C ASP A 31 15.94 -5.01 -7.00
N SER A 32 16.67 -6.07 -7.36
CA SER A 32 17.69 -6.72 -6.53
C SER A 32 18.89 -5.82 -6.27
N GLU A 33 19.20 -4.88 -7.17
CA GLU A 33 20.32 -3.95 -7.03
C GLU A 33 20.11 -3.01 -5.83
N ASN A 34 18.89 -2.49 -5.66
CA ASN A 34 18.54 -1.66 -4.50
C ASN A 34 17.94 -2.47 -3.34
N SER A 35 17.74 -3.78 -3.52
CA SER A 35 17.02 -4.66 -2.58
C SER A 35 15.67 -4.07 -2.13
N ILE A 36 14.93 -3.57 -3.11
CA ILE A 36 13.58 -3.02 -2.91
C ILE A 36 12.56 -3.98 -3.50
N VAL A 37 11.50 -4.22 -2.72
CA VAL A 37 10.31 -4.92 -3.21
C VAL A 37 9.07 -4.10 -2.89
N SER A 38 8.07 -4.20 -3.75
CA SER A 38 6.79 -3.52 -3.56
C SER A 38 5.63 -4.39 -4.01
N PHE A 39 4.52 -4.32 -3.28
CA PHE A 39 3.35 -5.17 -3.52
C PHE A 39 2.06 -4.50 -3.04
N VAL A 40 0.93 -5.02 -3.52
CA VAL A 40 -0.41 -4.63 -3.11
C VAL A 40 -1.03 -5.73 -2.26
N ARG A 41 -1.69 -5.35 -1.18
CA ARG A 41 -2.64 -6.19 -0.44
C ARG A 41 -4.05 -5.68 -0.65
N ARG A 42 -5.02 -6.58 -0.85
CA ARG A 42 -6.43 -6.20 -1.09
C ARG A 42 -7.35 -6.81 -0.03
N ALA A 43 -8.40 -6.08 0.31
CA ALA A 43 -9.53 -6.59 1.07
C ALA A 43 -10.65 -7.06 0.12
N LYS A 44 -11.77 -7.54 0.67
CA LYS A 44 -12.92 -8.00 -0.13
C LYS A 44 -13.49 -6.92 -1.05
N ARG A 45 -13.44 -5.66 -0.60
CA ARG A 45 -13.69 -4.49 -1.44
C ARG A 45 -12.43 -4.15 -2.22
N ARG A 46 -12.52 -4.09 -3.55
CA ARG A 46 -11.36 -3.91 -4.43
C ARG A 46 -10.67 -2.55 -4.23
N GLU A 47 -11.45 -1.56 -3.82
CA GLU A 47 -11.03 -0.19 -3.49
C GLU A 47 -10.28 -0.11 -2.16
N ASP A 48 -10.43 -1.11 -1.30
CA ASP A 48 -9.75 -1.22 -0.02
C ASP A 48 -8.47 -2.02 -0.21
N TYR A 49 -7.39 -1.32 -0.53
CA TYR A 49 -6.07 -1.90 -0.72
C TYR A 49 -4.98 -1.10 -0.04
N LEU A 50 -3.86 -1.77 0.18
CA LEU A 50 -2.64 -1.19 0.72
C LEU A 50 -1.50 -1.42 -0.27
N VAL A 51 -0.68 -0.39 -0.46
CA VAL A 51 0.58 -0.47 -1.21
C VAL A 51 1.72 -0.54 -0.20
N PHE A 52 2.57 -1.53 -0.37
CA PHE A 52 3.77 -1.77 0.42
C PHE A 52 5.00 -1.45 -0.40
N VAL A 53 5.97 -0.79 0.23
CA VAL A 53 7.32 -0.62 -0.31
C VAL A 53 8.32 -0.92 0.80
N CYS A 54 9.20 -1.88 0.55
CA CYS A 54 10.17 -2.38 1.52
C CYS A 54 11.57 -2.15 0.99
N ASN A 55 12.43 -1.52 1.79
CA ASN A 55 13.85 -1.37 1.53
C ASN A 55 14.64 -2.22 2.51
N PHE A 56 15.45 -3.15 2.00
CA PHE A 56 16.26 -4.05 2.80
C PHE A 56 17.74 -3.69 2.85
N THR A 57 18.10 -2.46 2.44
CA THR A 57 19.43 -1.90 2.64
C THR A 57 19.39 -0.64 3.50
N PRO A 58 20.52 -0.25 4.14
CA PRO A 58 20.61 1.03 4.85
C PRO A 58 20.71 2.24 3.90
N GLN A 59 20.69 2.06 2.58
CA GLN A 59 20.70 3.16 1.63
C GLN A 59 19.30 3.75 1.49
N PRO A 60 19.07 5.02 1.83
CA PRO A 60 17.78 5.66 1.58
C PRO A 60 17.62 6.05 0.11
N HIS A 61 16.38 6.05 -0.39
CA HIS A 61 16.10 6.46 -1.76
C HIS A 61 15.16 7.67 -1.76
N ARG A 62 15.58 8.73 -2.46
CA ARG A 62 14.76 9.90 -2.73
C ARG A 62 14.27 9.83 -4.17
N ASN A 63 13.02 10.23 -4.39
CA ASN A 63 12.38 10.23 -5.70
C ASN A 63 12.25 8.84 -6.35
N TYR A 64 12.12 7.79 -5.53
CA TYR A 64 11.98 6.42 -6.03
C TYR A 64 10.58 6.22 -6.62
N ARG A 65 10.49 5.83 -7.88
CA ARG A 65 9.22 5.68 -8.59
C ARG A 65 8.57 4.35 -8.20
N ILE A 66 7.28 4.36 -7.84
CA ILE A 66 6.49 3.14 -7.59
C ILE A 66 5.20 3.20 -8.41
N GLY A 67 4.79 2.06 -8.97
CA GLY A 67 3.51 1.94 -9.69
C GLY A 67 2.34 1.77 -8.73
N PHE A 68 1.21 2.40 -9.02
CA PHE A 68 0.00 2.38 -8.21
C PHE A 68 -1.20 1.85 -9.00
N PRO A 69 -2.16 1.15 -8.36
CA PRO A 69 -3.37 0.69 -9.04
C PRO A 69 -4.19 1.80 -9.71
N GLU A 70 -4.17 3.01 -9.15
CA GLU A 70 -4.90 4.17 -9.67
C GLU A 70 -4.28 5.50 -9.23
N VAL A 71 -4.76 6.59 -9.83
CA VAL A 71 -4.35 7.96 -9.52
C VAL A 71 -4.97 8.45 -8.21
N GLY A 72 -4.35 9.45 -7.60
CA GLY A 72 -4.88 10.17 -6.44
C GLY A 72 -4.02 10.05 -5.19
N VAL A 73 -4.54 10.62 -4.11
CA VAL A 73 -3.82 10.71 -2.83
C VAL A 73 -3.85 9.37 -2.12
N HIS A 74 -2.69 8.96 -1.61
CA HIS A 74 -2.52 7.81 -0.74
C HIS A 74 -1.84 8.26 0.56
N HIS A 75 -2.47 8.01 1.70
CA HIS A 75 -1.91 8.31 3.01
C HIS A 75 -0.83 7.31 3.40
N GLU A 76 0.28 7.80 3.95
CA GLU A 76 1.28 7.00 4.65
C GLU A 76 0.72 6.62 6.02
N ILE A 77 0.07 5.46 6.09
CA ILE A 77 -0.58 4.97 7.31
C ILE A 77 0.40 4.27 8.26
N PHE A 78 1.56 3.85 7.74
CA PHE A 78 2.63 3.28 8.53
C PHE A 78 4.00 3.49 7.86
N ASN A 79 4.99 3.78 8.68
CA ASN A 79 6.38 3.92 8.30
C ASN A 79 7.23 3.37 9.44
N SER A 80 7.97 2.28 9.21
CA SER A 80 8.78 1.65 10.26
C SER A 80 9.99 2.49 10.68
N ASP A 81 10.39 3.49 9.88
CA ASP A 81 11.49 4.42 10.20
C ASP A 81 11.00 5.67 10.94
N ALA A 82 9.72 5.76 11.30
CA ALA A 82 9.23 6.88 12.10
C ALA A 82 9.94 6.97 13.47
N GLU A 83 10.15 8.20 13.95
CA GLU A 83 10.89 8.48 15.19
C GLU A 83 10.25 7.79 16.42
N ASN A 84 8.92 7.67 16.44
CA ASN A 84 8.17 6.97 17.49
C ASN A 84 8.47 5.47 17.58
N TYR A 85 9.10 4.89 16.56
CA TYR A 85 9.61 3.51 16.54
C TYR A 85 11.13 3.43 16.67
N GLY A 86 11.81 4.57 16.83
CA GLY A 86 13.27 4.67 16.95
C GLY A 86 14.01 4.77 15.61
N GLY A 87 13.30 5.05 14.52
CA GLY A 87 13.92 5.28 13.21
C GLY A 87 14.39 6.71 12.99
N SER A 88 14.90 6.99 11.78
CA SER A 88 15.46 8.27 11.37
C SER A 88 14.43 9.35 11.00
N ASN A 89 13.15 8.99 11.05
CA ASN A 89 11.99 9.80 10.68
C ASN A 89 11.97 10.22 9.20
N MET A 90 12.57 9.42 8.33
CA MET A 90 12.53 9.65 6.89
C MET A 90 11.22 9.09 6.33
N GLY A 91 10.48 9.90 5.55
CA GLY A 91 9.20 9.48 5.00
C GLY A 91 8.59 10.49 4.04
N ASN A 92 7.32 10.29 3.71
CA ASN A 92 6.64 11.03 2.65
C ASN A 92 5.80 12.21 3.15
N GLY A 93 5.97 12.64 4.40
CA GLY A 93 5.19 13.75 4.97
C GLY A 93 3.71 13.43 5.15
N GLY A 94 3.36 12.14 5.34
CA GLY A 94 2.01 11.67 5.64
C GLY A 94 1.17 11.27 4.43
N GLN A 95 1.55 11.63 3.20
CA GLN A 95 0.84 11.18 2.00
C GLN A 95 1.68 11.31 0.73
N VAL A 96 1.29 10.58 -0.31
CA VAL A 96 1.83 10.69 -1.67
C VAL A 96 0.70 10.85 -2.67
N THR A 97 0.96 11.52 -3.79
CA THR A 97 0.01 11.65 -4.89
C THR A 97 0.47 10.81 -6.06
N ALA A 98 -0.33 9.80 -6.43
CA ALA A 98 -0.12 9.03 -7.63
C ALA A 98 -0.69 9.78 -8.84
N GLU A 99 0.13 9.94 -9.86
CA GLU A 99 -0.21 10.67 -11.09
C GLU A 99 -0.48 9.67 -12.23
N ALA A 100 -1.13 10.15 -13.30
CA ALA A 100 -1.41 9.37 -14.51
C ALA A 100 -0.15 9.15 -15.35
N ALA A 101 0.82 8.45 -14.78
CA ALA A 101 2.10 8.10 -15.39
C ALA A 101 2.36 6.62 -15.16
N SER A 102 2.38 5.83 -16.24
CA SER A 102 2.53 4.38 -16.13
C SER A 102 3.92 3.96 -15.64
N SER A 103 3.97 2.98 -14.73
CA SER A 103 5.20 2.39 -14.22
C SER A 103 4.91 1.01 -13.63
N HIS A 104 5.88 0.09 -13.67
CA HIS A 104 5.72 -1.29 -13.14
C HIS A 104 4.46 -2.02 -13.66
N GLY A 105 4.11 -1.81 -14.94
CA GLY A 105 2.89 -2.41 -15.53
C GLY A 105 1.57 -1.83 -15.01
N ARG A 106 1.59 -0.70 -14.30
CA ARG A 106 0.41 -0.07 -13.69
C ARG A 106 0.11 1.29 -14.32
N PRO A 107 -1.17 1.75 -14.28
CA PRO A 107 -1.60 2.97 -14.96
C PRO A 107 -1.17 4.27 -14.26
N ALA A 108 -0.84 4.21 -12.97
CA ALA A 108 -0.45 5.35 -12.17
C ALA A 108 0.89 5.12 -11.48
N SER A 109 1.55 6.19 -11.06
CA SER A 109 2.78 6.09 -10.28
C SER A 109 3.04 7.33 -9.43
N ALA A 110 3.84 7.19 -8.37
CA ALA A 110 4.27 8.28 -7.51
C ALA A 110 5.78 8.22 -7.26
N SER A 111 6.36 9.37 -6.92
CA SER A 111 7.76 9.47 -6.49
C SER A 111 7.77 9.48 -4.97
N LEU A 112 8.47 8.54 -4.37
CA LEU A 112 8.49 8.34 -2.92
C LEU A 112 9.88 8.65 -2.35
N VAL A 113 9.87 9.00 -1.07
CA VAL A 113 11.02 8.82 -0.19
C VAL A 113 10.89 7.44 0.45
N ILE A 114 11.88 6.58 0.24
CA ILE A 114 11.96 5.26 0.85
C ILE A 114 13.03 5.29 1.95
N PRO A 115 12.64 5.10 3.23
CA PRO A 115 13.57 5.13 4.35
C PRO A 115 14.59 3.98 4.28
N PRO A 116 15.74 4.12 4.98
CA PRO A 116 16.72 3.05 5.08
C PRO A 116 16.17 1.90 5.95
N LEU A 117 16.38 0.65 5.53
CA LEU A 117 15.92 -0.55 6.27
C LEU A 117 14.43 -0.47 6.70
N GLY A 118 13.59 0.15 5.87
CA GLY A 118 12.25 0.56 6.26
C GLY A 118 11.14 -0.01 5.38
N VAL A 119 9.94 -0.06 5.95
CA VAL A 119 8.69 -0.42 5.27
C VAL A 119 7.73 0.75 5.35
N VAL A 120 7.22 1.16 4.20
CA VAL A 120 6.18 2.18 4.03
C VAL A 120 4.90 1.50 3.57
N ILE A 121 3.78 1.83 4.22
CA ILE A 121 2.45 1.33 3.87
C ILE A 121 1.55 2.50 3.53
N LEU A 122 0.99 2.46 2.32
CA LEU A 122 0.17 3.52 1.77
C LEU A 122 -1.26 3.04 1.52
N LYS A 123 -2.25 3.86 1.90
CA LYS A 123 -3.68 3.58 1.70
C LYS A 123 -4.35 4.69 0.88
N PRO A 124 -5.23 4.37 -0.09
CA PRO A 124 -5.97 5.40 -0.80
C PRO A 124 -6.76 6.31 0.15
N ALA A 125 -6.71 7.62 -0.07
CA ALA A 125 -7.34 8.64 0.78
C ALA A 125 -8.84 8.83 0.53
N ARG A 126 -9.47 7.95 -0.26
CA ARG A 126 -10.89 8.09 -0.62
C ARG A 126 -11.79 7.27 0.31
N PRO A 127 -13.04 7.71 0.53
CA PRO A 127 -14.02 6.87 1.19
C PRO A 127 -14.27 5.61 0.37
N LEU A 128 -14.50 4.51 1.07
CA LEU A 128 -14.92 3.27 0.45
C LEU A 128 -16.37 3.44 -0.05
N PRO A 129 -16.72 2.90 -1.22
CA PRO A 129 -18.11 2.88 -1.68
C PRO A 129 -19.02 2.25 -0.62
N GLU A 130 -20.24 2.77 -0.48
CA GLU A 130 -21.24 2.12 0.35
C GLU A 130 -21.52 0.70 -0.16
N LEU A 131 -21.66 -0.24 0.77
CA LEU A 131 -22.13 -1.58 0.44
C LEU A 131 -23.60 -1.46 0.04
N VAL A 132 -23.88 -1.51 -1.27
CA VAL A 132 -25.24 -1.69 -1.74
C VAL A 132 -25.61 -3.14 -1.40
N PRO A 133 -26.62 -3.39 -0.55
CA PRO A 133 -27.07 -4.74 -0.28
C PRO A 133 -27.47 -5.38 -1.61
N GLU A 134 -26.92 -6.56 -1.89
CA GLU A 134 -27.30 -7.35 -3.05
C GLU A 134 -28.82 -7.56 -2.97
N VAL A 135 -29.57 -6.99 -3.92
CA VAL A 135 -31.02 -7.17 -3.96
C VAL A 135 -31.21 -8.65 -4.19
N ALA A 136 -31.70 -9.37 -3.16
CA ALA A 136 -32.06 -10.76 -3.29
C ALA A 136 -33.14 -10.83 -4.37
N GLU A 137 -32.73 -11.22 -5.58
CA GLU A 137 -33.63 -11.54 -6.67
C GLU A 137 -34.35 -12.82 -6.24
N GLN A 138 -35.45 -12.63 -5.50
CA GLN A 138 -36.35 -13.70 -5.14
C GLN A 138 -36.97 -14.19 -6.44
N ALA A 139 -36.49 -15.37 -6.86
CA ALA A 139 -37.14 -16.22 -7.83
C ALA A 139 -38.64 -16.27 -7.55
N GLN A 140 -39.43 -15.61 -8.41
CA GLN A 140 -40.84 -15.90 -8.56
C GLN A 140 -40.94 -17.17 -9.42
N ILE A 141 -41.24 -18.27 -8.73
CA ILE A 141 -41.83 -19.50 -9.28
C ILE A 141 -43.32 -19.25 -9.48
#